data_AF-A0A7S3IY87-F1
#
_entry.id   AF-A0A7S3IY87-F1
#
_cell.length_a   1.000
_cell.length_b   1.000
_cell.length_c   1.000
_cell.angle_alpha   90.00
_cell.angle_beta   90.00
_cell.angle_gamma   90.00
#
_symmetry.space_group_name_H-M   'P 1'
#
loop_
_entity.id
_entity.type
_entity.pdbx_description
1 polymer ?
#
loop_
_entity_poly.entity_id
_entity_poly.type
_entity_poly.pdbx_seq_one_letter_code
_entity_poly.pdbx_strand_id
1 'polypeptide(L)'
;MNASELPEDDDGDDEDKPEQPQTRQDLFVCFTSEKDLRHHETISIKASLYKGIAVKVKILNHIQTENVLFAIESAKDHGIVNLRFEECRLMRKGVLRLIEFCKTTSIIESLGIIKVSFEDSQDFKRLVEAVSFNHKIRQFSVQGSEFDEDFHGKTMARCILESRSLKELDLSSVSFDDPKSFYEMANGLLNEKCRLGALKLRSIAFGQLEGKVMQFILMRNRSLQTLDLSHCSTDSPENLENVFCKFDQFCNVRTLVSENLNADFNYIIEIFGEALGVNTKLEGLSLKENKLKQ
;
A
#
# COMPACT_ATOMS: atom_id res chain seq x y z
N MET A 1 57.43 26.46 -36.30
CA MET A 1 56.92 27.58 -35.48
C MET A 1 55.48 27.25 -35.15
N ASN A 2 55.22 26.92 -33.88
CA ASN A 2 53.93 26.45 -33.39
C ASN A 2 52.94 27.61 -33.33
N ALA A 3 51.77 27.45 -33.95
CA ALA A 3 50.61 28.28 -33.69
C ALA A 3 49.86 27.69 -32.48
N SER A 4 49.74 28.48 -31.43
CA SER A 4 48.96 28.19 -30.23
C SER A 4 47.49 28.51 -30.49
N GLU A 5 46.63 27.49 -30.48
CA GLU A 5 45.18 27.66 -30.42
C GLU A 5 44.78 28.00 -28.97
N LEU A 6 43.99 29.08 -28.83
CA LEU A 6 43.36 29.48 -27.58
C LEU A 6 42.06 28.68 -27.38
N PRO A 7 41.70 28.29 -26.14
CA PRO A 7 40.39 27.72 -25.89
C PRO A 7 39.32 28.82 -25.86
N GLU A 8 38.19 28.55 -26.51
CA GLU A 8 36.96 29.32 -26.36
C GLU A 8 36.32 28.96 -25.02
N ASP A 9 36.19 29.93 -24.13
CA ASP A 9 35.44 29.81 -22.89
C ASP A 9 33.95 29.77 -23.23
N ASP A 10 33.35 28.58 -23.10
CA ASP A 10 31.91 28.34 -23.14
C ASP A 10 31.34 28.75 -21.78
N ASP A 11 30.99 30.04 -21.65
CA ASP A 11 30.22 30.58 -20.53
C ASP A 11 28.79 30.01 -20.61
N GLY A 12 28.66 28.75 -20.18
CA GLY A 12 27.37 28.13 -19.91
C GLY A 12 26.72 28.85 -18.74
N ASP A 13 25.73 29.69 -19.05
CA ASP A 13 24.75 30.21 -18.11
C ASP A 13 24.00 29.02 -17.46
N ASP A 14 24.59 28.44 -16.41
CA ASP A 14 23.86 27.67 -15.41
C ASP A 14 22.96 28.65 -14.66
N GLU A 15 21.82 28.98 -15.27
CA GLU A 15 20.72 29.64 -14.57
C GLU A 15 20.40 28.80 -13.32
N ASP A 16 20.79 29.31 -12.16
CA ASP A 16 20.44 28.82 -10.82
C ASP A 16 18.91 28.67 -10.74
N LYS A 17 18.41 27.52 -11.17
CA LYS A 17 17.00 27.17 -10.99
C LYS A 17 16.77 27.13 -9.49
N PRO A 18 15.84 27.94 -8.95
CA PRO A 18 15.61 28.00 -7.53
C PRO A 18 15.35 26.59 -7.01
N GLU A 19 16.14 26.16 -6.01
CA GLU A 19 15.98 24.86 -5.38
C GLU A 19 14.52 24.70 -4.94
N GLN A 20 13.79 23.83 -5.64
CA GLN A 20 12.43 23.51 -5.26
C GLN A 20 12.44 22.96 -3.83
N PRO A 21 11.57 23.46 -2.93
CA PRO A 21 11.57 23.06 -1.54
C PRO A 21 11.43 21.54 -1.42
N GLN A 22 12.29 20.93 -0.60
CA GLN A 22 12.23 19.50 -0.32
C GLN A 22 10.92 19.16 0.38
N THR A 23 10.09 18.37 -0.30
CA THR A 23 8.99 17.55 0.23
C THR A 23 8.05 18.24 1.23
N ARG A 24 6.93 18.78 0.73
CA ARG A 24 5.69 18.86 1.50
C ARG A 24 4.88 17.60 1.20
N GLN A 25 4.81 16.67 2.15
CA GLN A 25 4.08 15.39 2.01
C GLN A 25 2.56 15.55 1.80
N ASP A 26 2.00 16.75 1.99
CA ASP A 26 0.55 16.94 2.15
C ASP A 26 -0.05 17.98 1.20
N LEU A 27 0.36 18.04 -0.07
CA LEU A 27 -0.44 18.76 -1.06
C LEU A 27 -1.53 17.86 -1.64
N PHE A 28 -2.60 17.69 -0.87
CA PHE A 28 -3.80 16.99 -1.30
C PHE A 28 -4.52 17.80 -2.37
N VAL A 29 -4.46 17.33 -3.61
CA VAL A 29 -5.40 17.78 -4.64
C VAL A 29 -6.56 16.80 -4.64
N CYS A 30 -7.67 17.20 -4.02
CA CYS A 30 -8.90 16.41 -3.98
C CYS A 30 -9.85 16.89 -5.08
N PHE A 31 -10.22 16.00 -5.99
CA PHE A 31 -11.29 16.24 -6.96
C PHE A 31 -12.57 15.68 -6.36
N THR A 32 -13.53 16.56 -6.03
CA THR A 32 -14.80 16.17 -5.38
C THR A 32 -16.03 16.48 -6.23
N SER A 33 -15.88 17.32 -7.25
CA SER A 33 -16.96 17.72 -8.15
C SER A 33 -16.50 17.87 -9.59
N GLU A 34 -17.43 17.84 -10.55
CA GLU A 34 -17.13 18.10 -11.97
C GLU A 34 -16.48 19.48 -12.20
N LYS A 35 -16.73 20.46 -11.33
CA LYS A 35 -16.11 21.78 -11.41
C LYS A 35 -14.62 21.74 -11.12
N ASP A 36 -14.15 20.72 -10.38
CA ASP A 36 -12.76 20.60 -9.96
C ASP A 36 -11.85 20.13 -11.11
N LEU A 37 -12.37 19.51 -12.17
CA LEU A 37 -11.56 18.98 -13.29
C LEU A 37 -11.02 20.04 -14.24
N ARG A 38 -11.56 21.27 -14.19
CA ARG A 38 -10.93 22.42 -14.87
C ARG A 38 -9.56 22.76 -14.28
N HIS A 39 -9.20 22.17 -13.15
CA HIS A 39 -7.93 22.34 -12.46
C HIS A 39 -6.85 21.31 -12.85
N HIS A 40 -6.93 20.66 -14.02
CA HIS A 40 -5.79 19.88 -14.53
C HIS A 40 -4.52 20.75 -14.64
N GLU A 41 -4.68 22.02 -15.03
CA GLU A 41 -3.63 23.03 -14.92
C GLU A 41 -3.16 23.21 -13.49
N THR A 42 -4.04 23.17 -12.49
CA THR A 42 -3.65 23.24 -11.08
C THR A 42 -2.87 22.02 -10.62
N ILE A 43 -3.12 20.81 -11.16
CA ILE A 43 -2.22 19.66 -10.91
C ILE A 43 -0.84 19.99 -11.47
N SER A 44 -0.75 20.43 -12.72
CA SER A 44 0.52 20.75 -13.38
C SER A 44 1.27 21.88 -12.67
N ILE A 45 0.59 22.99 -12.35
CA ILE A 45 1.12 24.14 -11.61
C ILE A 45 1.55 23.74 -10.21
N LYS A 46 0.77 22.92 -9.49
CA LYS A 46 1.18 22.48 -8.15
C LYS A 46 2.38 21.54 -8.23
N ALA A 47 2.38 20.63 -9.20
CA ALA A 47 3.46 19.69 -9.43
C ALA A 47 4.76 20.40 -9.85
N SER A 48 4.69 21.54 -10.53
CA SER A 48 5.90 22.30 -10.90
C SER A 48 6.51 23.05 -9.72
N LEU A 49 5.78 23.16 -8.60
CA LEU A 49 6.19 23.86 -7.39
C LEU A 49 6.75 22.93 -6.29
N TYR A 50 6.46 21.62 -6.34
CA TYR A 50 6.82 20.69 -5.26
C TYR A 50 7.29 19.34 -5.79
N LYS A 51 8.32 18.76 -5.16
CA LYS A 51 8.70 17.35 -5.33
C LYS A 51 7.89 16.46 -4.39
N GLY A 52 7.34 15.36 -4.90
CA GLY A 52 6.69 14.32 -4.09
C GLY A 52 5.20 14.55 -3.81
N ILE A 53 4.41 14.88 -4.83
CA ILE A 53 2.98 15.17 -4.66
C ILE A 53 2.15 13.89 -4.52
N ALA A 54 1.21 13.92 -3.58
CA ALA A 54 0.14 12.94 -3.45
C ALA A 54 -1.17 13.46 -4.06
N VAL A 55 -1.69 12.73 -5.03
CA VAL A 55 -2.98 13.01 -5.69
C VAL A 55 -4.03 12.07 -5.11
N LYS A 56 -5.07 12.67 -4.51
CA LYS A 56 -6.22 11.95 -3.96
C LYS A 56 -7.43 12.22 -4.84
N VAL A 57 -8.03 11.19 -5.40
CA VAL A 57 -9.13 11.31 -6.34
C VAL A 57 -10.38 10.66 -5.77
N LYS A 58 -11.45 11.46 -5.65
CA LYS A 58 -12.78 10.99 -5.28
C LYS A 58 -13.68 11.13 -6.50
N ILE A 59 -13.68 10.09 -7.34
CA ILE A 59 -14.32 10.12 -8.67
C ILE A 59 -15.78 9.71 -8.59
N LEU A 60 -16.66 10.49 -9.22
CA LEU A 60 -18.07 10.18 -9.40
C LEU A 60 -18.39 9.61 -10.79
N ASN A 61 -17.52 9.78 -11.81
CA ASN A 61 -17.72 9.16 -13.14
C ASN A 61 -16.43 8.85 -13.94
N HIS A 62 -16.54 7.96 -14.93
CA HIS A 62 -15.41 7.44 -15.73
C HIS A 62 -14.61 8.46 -16.55
N ILE A 63 -15.25 9.55 -17.02
CA ILE A 63 -14.58 10.61 -17.80
C ILE A 63 -13.53 11.30 -16.92
N GLN A 64 -13.81 11.43 -15.61
CA GLN A 64 -12.89 12.03 -14.65
C GLN A 64 -11.64 11.17 -14.46
N THR A 65 -11.76 9.84 -14.52
CA THR A 65 -10.60 8.92 -14.41
C THR A 65 -9.62 9.17 -15.55
N GLU A 66 -10.11 9.26 -16.79
CA GLU A 66 -9.25 9.48 -17.95
C GLU A 66 -8.53 10.83 -17.87
N ASN A 67 -9.25 11.90 -17.52
CA ASN A 67 -8.68 13.25 -17.40
C ASN A 67 -7.61 13.32 -16.31
N VAL A 68 -7.84 12.68 -15.16
CA VAL A 68 -6.87 12.67 -14.06
C VAL A 68 -5.61 11.90 -14.46
N LEU A 69 -5.75 10.74 -15.09
CA LEU A 69 -4.60 9.95 -15.55
C LEU A 69 -3.81 10.70 -16.62
N PHE A 70 -4.49 11.34 -17.58
CA PHE A 70 -3.85 12.20 -18.58
C PHE A 70 -3.09 13.37 -17.94
N ALA A 71 -3.68 14.03 -16.94
CA ALA A 71 -3.02 15.13 -16.24
C ALA A 71 -1.77 14.65 -15.48
N ILE A 72 -1.81 13.47 -14.87
CA ILE A 72 -0.65 12.86 -14.19
C ILE A 72 0.46 12.51 -15.21
N GLU A 73 0.13 11.89 -16.33
CA GLU A 73 1.09 11.59 -17.39
C GLU A 73 1.72 12.85 -17.98
N SER A 74 0.93 13.91 -18.15
CA SER A 74 1.39 15.21 -18.64
C SER A 74 2.30 15.92 -17.63
N ALA A 75 2.19 15.58 -16.34
CA ALA A 75 2.98 16.12 -15.24
C ALA A 75 4.07 15.13 -14.76
N LYS A 76 4.55 14.22 -15.64
CA LYS A 76 5.53 13.18 -15.28
C LYS A 76 6.82 13.69 -14.64
N ASP A 77 7.29 14.87 -15.06
CA ASP A 77 8.53 15.48 -14.57
C ASP A 77 8.35 16.24 -13.25
N HIS A 78 7.12 16.24 -12.73
CA HIS A 78 6.69 17.12 -11.65
C HIS A 78 6.49 16.38 -10.32
N GLY A 79 7.10 15.19 -10.17
CA GLY A 79 7.25 14.52 -8.89
C GLY A 79 5.95 14.00 -8.24
N ILE A 80 4.91 13.70 -9.01
CA ILE A 80 3.72 12.99 -8.49
C ILE A 80 4.12 11.55 -8.16
N VAL A 81 4.07 11.16 -6.88
CA VAL A 81 4.54 9.83 -6.46
C VAL A 81 3.45 8.98 -5.83
N ASN A 82 2.33 9.56 -5.40
CA ASN A 82 1.22 8.84 -4.79
C ASN A 82 -0.09 9.15 -5.51
N LEU A 83 -0.81 8.10 -5.91
CA LEU A 83 -2.14 8.20 -6.51
C LEU A 83 -3.12 7.35 -5.69
N ARG A 84 -4.21 7.95 -5.22
CA ARG A 84 -5.26 7.24 -4.48
C ARG A 84 -6.63 7.48 -5.10
N PHE A 85 -7.39 6.42 -5.29
CA PHE A 85 -8.80 6.45 -5.62
C PHE A 85 -9.58 6.10 -4.35
N GLU A 86 -10.48 6.97 -3.91
CA GLU A 86 -11.27 6.76 -2.70
C GLU A 86 -12.77 6.89 -2.98
N GLU A 87 -13.54 5.89 -2.56
CA GLU A 87 -15.01 5.87 -2.66
C GLU A 87 -15.49 6.07 -4.12
N CYS A 88 -14.77 5.47 -5.06
CA CYS A 88 -15.05 5.57 -6.49
C CYS A 88 -15.80 4.33 -6.98
N ARG A 89 -16.67 4.52 -7.99
CA ARG A 89 -17.10 3.41 -8.85
C ARG A 89 -16.34 3.51 -10.17
N LEU A 90 -15.40 2.60 -10.40
CA LEU A 90 -14.63 2.58 -11.64
C LEU A 90 -15.40 1.77 -12.70
N MET A 91 -15.94 2.49 -13.68
CA MET A 91 -16.55 1.87 -14.87
C MET A 91 -15.47 1.24 -15.74
N ARG A 92 -15.84 0.24 -16.55
CA ARG A 92 -14.90 -0.53 -17.39
C ARG A 92 -13.88 0.31 -18.16
N LYS A 93 -14.28 1.41 -18.82
CA LYS A 93 -13.35 2.28 -19.56
C LYS A 93 -12.29 2.92 -18.64
N GLY A 94 -12.72 3.43 -17.48
CA GLY A 94 -11.84 4.02 -16.49
C GLY A 94 -10.85 3.00 -15.92
N VAL A 95 -11.30 1.78 -15.64
CA VAL A 95 -10.41 0.70 -15.18
C VAL A 95 -9.39 0.32 -16.25
N LEU A 96 -9.81 0.16 -17.51
CA LEU A 96 -8.89 -0.17 -18.60
C LEU A 96 -7.81 0.90 -18.77
N ARG A 97 -8.17 2.19 -18.64
CA ARG A 97 -7.17 3.26 -18.68
C ARG A 97 -6.22 3.21 -17.49
N LEU A 98 -6.74 2.96 -16.28
CA LEU A 98 -5.91 2.80 -15.08
C LEU A 98 -4.95 1.61 -15.19
N ILE A 99 -5.41 0.48 -15.73
CA ILE A 99 -4.59 -0.71 -16.00
C ILE A 99 -3.42 -0.34 -16.92
N GLU A 100 -3.70 0.35 -18.03
CA GLU A 100 -2.67 0.74 -18.99
C GLU A 100 -1.67 1.73 -18.40
N PHE A 101 -2.16 2.70 -17.62
CA PHE A 101 -1.32 3.61 -16.85
C PHE A 101 -0.42 2.82 -15.88
N CYS A 102 -0.95 1.90 -15.08
CA CYS A 102 -0.18 1.10 -14.14
C CYS A 102 0.89 0.24 -14.81
N LYS A 103 0.67 -0.26 -16.04
CA LYS A 103 1.70 -1.04 -16.75
C LYS A 103 2.91 -0.22 -17.17
N THR A 104 2.69 1.05 -17.51
CA THR A 104 3.68 1.88 -18.22
C THR A 104 4.25 2.99 -17.35
N THR A 105 3.54 3.39 -16.31
CA THR A 105 3.93 4.52 -15.46
C THR A 105 5.28 4.26 -14.79
N SER A 106 6.17 5.24 -14.96
CA SER A 106 7.43 5.35 -14.23
C SER A 106 7.39 6.44 -13.15
N ILE A 107 6.21 7.02 -12.94
CA ILE A 107 5.98 8.27 -12.21
C ILE A 107 5.61 7.95 -10.76
N ILE A 108 4.57 7.13 -10.56
CA ILE A 108 4.06 6.85 -9.22
C ILE A 108 4.81 5.71 -8.52
N GLU A 109 5.02 5.87 -7.22
CA GLU A 109 5.58 4.85 -6.33
C GLU A 109 4.51 4.23 -5.42
N SER A 110 3.35 4.87 -5.29
CA SER A 110 2.23 4.40 -4.47
C SER A 110 0.91 4.48 -5.23
N LEU A 111 0.16 3.38 -5.20
CA LEU A 111 -1.23 3.32 -5.69
C LEU A 111 -2.17 2.87 -4.56
N GLY A 112 -3.26 3.61 -4.33
CA GLY A 112 -4.31 3.25 -3.39
C GLY A 112 -5.68 3.13 -4.04
N ILE A 113 -6.40 2.07 -3.70
CA ILE A 113 -7.76 1.74 -4.11
C ILE A 113 -8.58 1.54 -2.83
N ILE A 114 -9.28 2.58 -2.37
CA ILE A 114 -9.93 2.62 -1.06
C ILE A 114 -11.44 2.71 -1.27
N LYS A 115 -12.20 1.69 -0.84
CA LYS A 115 -13.65 1.58 -1.04
C LYS A 115 -14.07 1.79 -2.49
N VAL A 116 -13.28 1.24 -3.42
CA VAL A 116 -13.55 1.33 -4.85
C VAL A 116 -14.33 0.10 -5.28
N SER A 117 -15.41 0.32 -6.01
CA SER A 117 -16.17 -0.77 -6.65
C SER A 117 -15.83 -0.87 -8.14
N PHE A 118 -15.84 -2.11 -8.64
CA PHE A 118 -15.65 -2.46 -10.04
C PHE A 118 -16.96 -3.01 -10.60
N GLU A 119 -17.24 -2.78 -11.88
CA GLU A 119 -18.41 -3.39 -12.53
C GLU A 119 -18.21 -4.86 -12.88
N ASP A 120 -16.96 -5.25 -13.10
CA ASP A 120 -16.54 -6.62 -13.44
C ASP A 120 -15.46 -7.03 -12.43
N SER A 121 -15.65 -8.14 -11.72
CA SER A 121 -14.66 -8.63 -10.74
C SER A 121 -13.33 -9.00 -11.40
N GLN A 122 -13.31 -9.29 -12.71
CA GLN A 122 -12.07 -9.48 -13.46
C GLN A 122 -11.27 -8.18 -13.64
N ASP A 123 -11.89 -7.01 -13.53
CA ASP A 123 -11.18 -5.74 -13.64
C ASP A 123 -10.29 -5.48 -12.41
N PHE A 124 -10.72 -5.91 -11.22
CA PHE A 124 -9.85 -5.95 -10.04
C PHE A 124 -8.60 -6.81 -10.31
N LYS A 125 -8.81 -8.04 -10.79
CA LYS A 125 -7.72 -8.96 -11.10
C LYS A 125 -6.71 -8.37 -12.07
N ARG A 126 -7.19 -7.80 -13.18
CA ARG A 126 -6.32 -7.18 -14.21
C ARG A 126 -5.57 -5.97 -13.69
N LEU A 127 -6.19 -5.16 -12.83
CA LEU A 127 -5.54 -4.02 -12.20
C LEU A 127 -4.40 -4.48 -11.27
N VAL A 128 -4.66 -5.47 -10.42
CA VAL A 128 -3.64 -6.02 -9.54
C VAL A 128 -2.50 -6.64 -10.34
N GLU A 129 -2.79 -7.38 -11.41
CA GLU A 129 -1.76 -7.91 -12.33
C GLU A 129 -0.91 -6.78 -12.94
N ALA A 130 -1.52 -5.67 -13.39
CA ALA A 130 -0.77 -4.52 -13.89
C ALA A 130 0.18 -3.92 -12.86
N VAL A 131 -0.27 -3.78 -11.60
CA VAL A 131 0.57 -3.33 -10.48
C VAL A 131 1.71 -4.31 -10.23
N SER A 132 1.43 -5.61 -10.32
CA SER A 132 2.40 -6.68 -10.06
C SER A 132 3.59 -6.63 -11.02
N PHE A 133 3.38 -6.24 -12.27
CA PHE A 133 4.46 -6.11 -13.26
C PHE A 133 5.09 -4.72 -13.31
N ASN A 134 4.55 -3.74 -12.60
CA ASN A 134 5.12 -2.39 -12.55
C ASN A 134 6.41 -2.39 -11.69
N HIS A 135 7.48 -1.77 -12.20
CA HIS A 135 8.80 -1.77 -11.56
C HIS A 135 9.07 -0.53 -10.66
N LYS A 136 8.12 0.40 -10.56
CA LYS A 136 8.19 1.62 -9.74
C LYS A 136 7.24 1.64 -8.55
N ILE A 137 6.07 1.01 -8.63
CA ILE A 137 5.11 0.95 -7.53
C ILE A 137 5.69 0.12 -6.38
N ARG A 138 6.01 0.79 -5.27
CA ARG A 138 6.57 0.22 -4.04
C ARG A 138 5.50 0.02 -2.96
N GLN A 139 4.43 0.79 -3.01
CA GLN A 139 3.31 0.69 -2.07
C GLN A 139 2.02 0.47 -2.84
N PHE A 140 1.27 -0.57 -2.45
CA PHE A 140 -0.04 -0.82 -3.01
C PHE A 140 -1.06 -0.97 -1.88
N SER A 141 -2.20 -0.33 -2.03
CA SER A 141 -3.25 -0.35 -1.02
C SER A 141 -4.59 -0.70 -1.66
N VAL A 142 -5.25 -1.70 -1.08
CA VAL A 142 -6.62 -2.11 -1.41
C VAL A 142 -7.36 -2.14 -0.08
N GLN A 143 -8.17 -1.12 0.20
CA GLN A 143 -8.82 -0.95 1.50
C GLN A 143 -10.33 -0.91 1.37
N GLY A 144 -11.05 -1.42 2.37
CA GLY A 144 -12.51 -1.35 2.38
C GLY A 144 -13.15 -2.09 1.21
N SER A 145 -12.51 -3.17 0.75
CA SER A 145 -13.01 -4.06 -0.31
C SER A 145 -13.49 -5.38 0.28
N GLU A 146 -14.42 -6.03 -0.42
CA GLU A 146 -14.95 -7.33 -0.04
C GLU A 146 -14.23 -8.42 -0.83
N PHE A 147 -13.58 -9.37 -0.15
CA PHE A 147 -12.92 -10.53 -0.75
C PHE A 147 -13.79 -11.78 -0.51
N ASP A 148 -14.91 -11.80 -1.20
CA ASP A 148 -15.99 -12.81 -1.12
C ASP A 148 -15.79 -14.02 -2.04
N GLU A 149 -14.78 -13.98 -2.91
CA GLU A 149 -14.37 -15.08 -3.79
C GLU A 149 -12.88 -15.43 -3.64
N ASP A 150 -12.54 -16.72 -3.65
CA ASP A 150 -11.16 -17.24 -3.52
C ASP A 150 -10.12 -16.64 -4.49
N PHE A 151 -10.57 -16.19 -5.68
CA PHE A 151 -9.68 -15.59 -6.67
C PHE A 151 -9.07 -14.28 -6.18
N HIS A 152 -9.72 -13.55 -5.25
CA HIS A 152 -9.15 -12.34 -4.65
C HIS A 152 -7.86 -12.68 -3.91
N GLY A 153 -7.89 -13.72 -3.08
CA GLY A 153 -6.71 -14.23 -2.38
C GLY A 153 -5.59 -14.64 -3.33
N LYS A 154 -5.91 -15.43 -4.37
CA LYS A 154 -4.94 -15.87 -5.38
C LYS A 154 -4.34 -14.71 -6.16
N THR A 155 -5.15 -13.69 -6.46
CA THR A 155 -4.71 -12.47 -7.16
C THR A 155 -3.72 -11.70 -6.31
N MET A 156 -4.01 -11.49 -5.02
CA MET A 156 -3.07 -10.82 -4.11
C MET A 156 -1.81 -11.65 -3.88
N ALA A 157 -1.93 -12.97 -3.76
CA ALA A 157 -0.78 -13.87 -3.67
C ALA A 157 0.17 -13.70 -4.87
N ARG A 158 -0.38 -13.71 -6.09
CA ARG A 158 0.40 -13.46 -7.31
C ARG A 158 1.04 -12.07 -7.30
N CYS A 159 0.33 -11.05 -6.83
CA CYS A 159 0.91 -9.71 -6.70
C CYS A 159 2.15 -9.66 -5.80
N ILE A 160 2.05 -10.29 -4.63
CA ILE A 160 3.15 -10.39 -3.67
C ILE A 160 4.36 -11.13 -4.26
N LEU A 161 4.11 -12.16 -5.09
CA LEU A 161 5.16 -13.01 -5.67
C LEU A 161 5.81 -12.44 -6.93
N GLU A 162 4.99 -11.89 -7.83
CA GLU A 162 5.42 -11.45 -9.15
C GLU A 162 6.02 -10.04 -9.10
N SER A 163 5.60 -9.21 -8.13
CA SER A 163 6.16 -7.88 -7.97
C SER A 163 7.60 -7.88 -7.48
N ARG A 164 8.45 -7.19 -8.24
CA ARG A 164 9.87 -7.00 -7.91
C ARG A 164 10.11 -5.72 -7.11
N SER A 165 9.18 -4.78 -7.19
CA SER A 165 9.25 -3.42 -6.65
C SER A 165 8.46 -3.28 -5.35
N LEU A 166 7.33 -3.99 -5.19
CA LEU A 166 6.43 -3.87 -4.06
C LEU A 166 7.15 -4.19 -2.73
N LYS A 167 7.05 -3.25 -1.79
CA LYS A 167 7.62 -3.31 -0.43
C LYS A 167 6.57 -3.25 0.64
N GLU A 168 5.45 -2.60 0.36
CA GLU A 168 4.36 -2.41 1.31
C GLU A 168 3.02 -2.74 0.68
N LEU A 169 2.22 -3.52 1.40
CA LEU A 169 0.86 -3.87 1.04
C LEU A 169 -0.06 -3.49 2.19
N ASP A 170 -1.09 -2.72 1.87
CA ASP A 170 -2.09 -2.27 2.83
C ASP A 170 -3.47 -2.79 2.45
N LEU A 171 -3.97 -3.73 3.26
CA LEU A 171 -5.28 -4.37 3.12
C LEU A 171 -6.22 -3.97 4.26
N SER A 172 -6.05 -2.77 4.80
CA SER A 172 -6.87 -2.28 5.91
C SER A 172 -8.37 -2.30 5.57
N SER A 173 -9.20 -2.77 6.50
CA SER A 173 -10.65 -2.85 6.38
C SER A 173 -11.15 -3.72 5.22
N VAL A 174 -10.36 -4.67 4.72
CA VAL A 174 -10.84 -5.70 3.78
C VAL A 174 -11.67 -6.75 4.54
N SER A 175 -12.83 -7.15 4.03
CA SER A 175 -13.52 -8.34 4.54
C SER A 175 -13.04 -9.57 3.78
N PHE A 176 -12.64 -10.61 4.51
CA PHE A 176 -12.30 -11.91 3.92
C PHE A 176 -13.48 -12.85 4.08
N ASP A 177 -14.55 -12.61 3.33
CA ASP A 177 -15.82 -13.32 3.47
C ASP A 177 -15.73 -14.76 2.94
N ASP A 178 -14.87 -15.02 1.94
CA ASP A 178 -14.42 -16.38 1.61
C ASP A 178 -13.20 -16.73 2.48
N PRO A 179 -13.29 -17.74 3.37
CA PRO A 179 -12.17 -18.16 4.21
C PRO A 179 -10.91 -18.54 3.42
N LYS A 180 -11.06 -19.01 2.17
CA LYS A 180 -9.92 -19.34 1.31
C LYS A 180 -9.18 -18.10 0.82
N SER A 181 -9.82 -16.93 0.74
CA SER A 181 -9.18 -15.72 0.25
C SER A 181 -7.97 -15.33 1.10
N PHE A 182 -8.11 -15.34 2.44
CA PHE A 182 -6.99 -15.03 3.33
C PHE A 182 -5.88 -16.09 3.24
N TYR A 183 -6.27 -17.37 3.23
CA TYR A 183 -5.34 -18.49 3.08
C TYR A 183 -4.55 -18.44 1.77
N GLU A 184 -5.21 -18.19 0.64
CA GLU A 184 -4.56 -18.12 -0.66
C GLU A 184 -3.60 -16.94 -0.74
N MET A 185 -3.99 -15.76 -0.23
CA MET A 185 -3.08 -14.61 -0.11
C MET A 185 -1.83 -14.96 0.70
N ALA A 186 -2.00 -15.69 1.81
CA ALA A 186 -0.89 -16.11 2.68
C ALA A 186 0.13 -17.00 1.96
N ASN A 187 -0.27 -17.77 0.94
CA ASN A 187 0.67 -18.53 0.11
C ASN A 187 1.70 -17.62 -0.59
N GLY A 188 1.31 -16.38 -0.93
CA GLY A 188 2.22 -15.37 -1.45
C GLY A 188 3.24 -14.91 -0.41
N LEU A 189 2.78 -14.69 0.83
CA LEU A 189 3.62 -14.28 1.96
C LEU A 189 4.58 -15.40 2.40
N LEU A 190 4.14 -16.66 2.39
CA LEU A 190 4.91 -17.81 2.85
C LEU A 190 5.99 -18.26 1.85
N ASN A 191 5.97 -17.74 0.63
CA ASN A 191 6.93 -18.10 -0.39
C ASN A 191 8.30 -17.51 -0.12
N GLU A 192 9.36 -18.28 -0.38
CA GLU A 192 10.75 -17.87 -0.19
C GLU A 192 11.16 -16.67 -1.06
N LYS A 193 10.44 -16.41 -2.17
CA LYS A 193 10.68 -15.26 -3.05
C LYS A 193 9.93 -13.99 -2.61
N CYS A 194 9.12 -14.04 -1.56
CA CYS A 194 8.38 -12.89 -1.06
C CYS A 194 9.32 -11.75 -0.69
N ARG A 195 9.10 -10.55 -1.23
CA ARG A 195 9.92 -9.35 -1.00
C ARG A 195 9.23 -8.27 -0.16
N LEU A 196 8.02 -8.56 0.29
CA LEU A 196 7.19 -7.62 1.02
C LEU A 196 7.80 -7.37 2.41
N GLY A 197 8.12 -6.11 2.71
CA GLY A 197 8.70 -5.70 3.99
C GLY A 197 7.66 -5.22 4.99
N ALA A 198 6.51 -4.72 4.52
CA ALA A 198 5.45 -4.19 5.36
C ALA A 198 4.07 -4.71 4.92
N LEU A 199 3.28 -5.15 5.89
CA LEU A 199 1.90 -5.59 5.71
C LEU A 199 1.01 -4.87 6.72
N LYS A 200 -0.05 -4.22 6.24
CA LYS A 200 -1.06 -3.59 7.09
C LYS A 200 -2.38 -4.33 6.93
N LEU A 201 -2.90 -4.83 8.04
CA LEU A 201 -4.15 -5.57 8.17
C LEU A 201 -5.04 -4.88 9.20
N ARG A 202 -5.13 -3.54 9.16
CA ARG A 202 -5.92 -2.80 10.16
C ARG A 202 -7.41 -3.11 9.99
N SER A 203 -8.16 -3.13 11.08
CA SER A 203 -9.61 -3.34 11.04
C SER A 203 -10.04 -4.63 10.32
N ILE A 204 -9.22 -5.68 10.41
CA ILE A 204 -9.56 -7.01 9.93
C ILE A 204 -10.24 -7.81 11.05
N ALA A 205 -11.27 -8.56 10.71
CA ALA A 205 -11.87 -9.55 11.60
C ALA A 205 -11.05 -10.85 11.54
N PHE A 206 -10.40 -11.20 12.65
CA PHE A 206 -9.65 -12.44 12.80
C PHE A 206 -10.56 -13.55 13.29
N GLY A 207 -10.86 -14.52 12.42
CA GLY A 207 -11.42 -15.80 12.81
C GLY A 207 -10.33 -16.84 13.12
N GLN A 208 -10.77 -18.06 13.36
CA GLN A 208 -9.88 -19.18 13.68
C GLN A 208 -8.88 -19.48 12.56
N LEU A 209 -9.31 -19.35 11.30
CA LEU A 209 -8.45 -19.62 10.15
C LEU A 209 -7.39 -18.53 10.01
N GLU A 210 -7.78 -17.25 10.04
CA GLU A 210 -6.89 -16.10 9.89
C GLU A 210 -5.83 -16.09 10.99
N GLY A 211 -6.21 -16.40 12.23
CA GLY A 211 -5.29 -16.51 13.37
C GLY A 211 -4.22 -17.58 13.17
N LYS A 212 -4.64 -18.79 12.77
CA LYS A 212 -3.71 -19.90 12.45
C LYS A 212 -2.85 -19.59 11.24
N VAL A 213 -3.41 -18.99 10.19
CA VAL A 213 -2.64 -18.62 8.99
C VAL A 213 -1.57 -17.57 9.33
N MET A 214 -1.91 -16.56 10.13
CA MET A 214 -0.95 -15.57 10.61
C MET A 214 0.13 -16.19 11.50
N GLN A 215 -0.21 -17.17 12.34
CA GLN A 215 0.76 -17.97 13.08
C GLN A 215 1.84 -18.55 12.14
N PHE A 216 1.42 -19.18 11.03
CA PHE A 216 2.35 -19.74 10.05
C PHE A 216 3.16 -18.67 9.32
N ILE A 217 2.55 -17.53 8.97
CA ILE A 217 3.24 -16.40 8.34
C ILE A 217 4.38 -15.92 9.25
N LEU A 218 4.09 -15.65 10.53
CA LEU A 218 5.09 -15.13 11.47
C LEU A 218 6.24 -16.10 11.72
N MET A 219 5.98 -17.41 11.68
CA MET A 219 7.01 -18.44 11.86
C MET A 219 7.93 -18.62 10.63
N ARG A 220 7.39 -18.46 9.41
CA ARG A 220 8.10 -18.86 8.18
C ARG A 220 8.53 -17.70 7.29
N ASN A 221 7.82 -16.58 7.30
CA ASN A 221 8.16 -15.45 6.46
C ASN A 221 9.48 -14.81 6.94
N ARG A 222 10.41 -14.58 6.01
CA ARG A 222 11.74 -14.01 6.29
C ARG A 222 11.93 -12.57 5.78
N SER A 223 10.94 -12.02 5.09
CA SER A 223 11.01 -10.69 4.46
C SER A 223 10.19 -9.63 5.19
N LEU A 224 9.09 -10.01 5.83
CA LEU A 224 8.19 -9.14 6.55
C LEU A 224 8.88 -8.62 7.81
N GLN A 225 8.95 -7.29 7.92
CA GLN A 225 9.60 -6.56 9.02
C GLN A 225 8.62 -5.63 9.73
N THR A 226 7.56 -5.18 9.07
CA THR A 226 6.53 -4.33 9.68
C THR A 226 5.18 -5.00 9.54
N LEU A 227 4.47 -5.11 10.66
CA LEU A 227 3.11 -5.63 10.71
C LEU A 227 2.22 -4.68 11.51
N ASP A 228 1.08 -4.34 10.93
CA ASP A 228 0.07 -3.50 11.57
C ASP A 228 -1.26 -4.26 11.67
N LEU A 229 -1.69 -4.50 12.91
CA LEU A 229 -2.92 -5.19 13.31
C LEU A 229 -3.87 -4.25 14.08
N SER A 230 -3.71 -2.94 13.92
CA SER A 230 -4.51 -1.97 14.68
C SER A 230 -6.00 -2.09 14.35
N HIS A 231 -6.86 -1.92 15.35
CA HIS A 231 -8.31 -2.03 15.23
C HIS A 231 -8.82 -3.40 14.75
N CYS A 232 -7.99 -4.44 14.73
CA CYS A 232 -8.47 -5.79 14.46
C CYS A 232 -9.48 -6.23 15.54
N SER A 233 -10.45 -7.02 15.12
CA SER A 233 -11.47 -7.60 15.99
C SER A 233 -11.44 -9.10 15.93
N THR A 234 -11.89 -9.76 17.00
CA THR A 234 -12.11 -11.20 16.98
C THR A 234 -13.26 -11.58 17.91
N ASP A 235 -13.95 -12.66 17.59
CA ASP A 235 -15.00 -13.25 18.42
C ASP A 235 -14.42 -14.11 19.57
N SER A 236 -13.19 -14.63 19.40
CA SER A 236 -12.45 -15.38 20.41
C SER A 236 -11.02 -14.86 20.54
N PRO A 237 -10.56 -14.50 21.75
CA PRO A 237 -9.19 -14.01 21.95
C PRO A 237 -8.12 -15.05 21.57
N GLU A 238 -8.44 -16.35 21.55
CA GLU A 238 -7.57 -17.44 21.07
C GLU A 238 -7.11 -17.23 19.62
N ASN A 239 -7.93 -16.58 18.78
CA ASN A 239 -7.58 -16.32 17.38
C ASN A 239 -6.40 -15.36 17.29
N LEU A 240 -6.36 -14.35 18.15
CA LEU A 240 -5.22 -13.43 18.25
C LEU A 240 -4.08 -14.02 19.07
N GLU A 241 -4.34 -14.87 20.08
CA GLU A 241 -3.29 -15.63 20.77
C GLU A 241 -2.40 -16.40 19.79
N ASN A 242 -3.00 -17.07 18.80
CA ASN A 242 -2.26 -17.76 17.73
C ASN A 242 -1.27 -16.85 16.98
N VAL A 243 -1.58 -15.55 16.89
CA VAL A 243 -0.72 -14.53 16.27
C VAL A 243 0.34 -14.05 17.25
N PHE A 244 -0.07 -13.62 18.44
CA PHE A 244 0.82 -12.98 19.42
C PHE A 244 1.84 -13.95 20.04
N CYS A 245 1.49 -15.23 20.20
CA CYS A 245 2.44 -16.25 20.69
C CYS A 245 3.62 -16.51 19.74
N LYS A 246 3.57 -16.00 18.50
CA LYS A 246 4.64 -16.14 17.50
C LYS A 246 5.50 -14.92 17.31
N PHE A 247 5.44 -13.96 18.23
CA PHE A 247 6.46 -12.92 18.34
C PHE A 247 7.65 -13.39 19.17
N ASP A 248 8.10 -14.63 18.98
CA ASP A 248 9.28 -15.21 19.63
C ASP A 248 10.58 -14.95 18.83
N GLN A 249 11.67 -15.63 19.18
CA GLN A 249 12.98 -15.53 18.51
C GLN A 249 12.96 -15.83 16.99
N PHE A 250 11.96 -16.57 16.49
CA PHE A 250 11.87 -16.94 15.08
C PHE A 250 11.16 -15.88 14.23
N CYS A 251 10.34 -15.04 14.86
CA CYS A 251 9.64 -13.95 14.21
C CYS A 251 10.64 -13.00 13.53
N ASN A 252 10.30 -12.51 12.34
CA ASN A 252 11.12 -11.54 11.60
C ASN A 252 10.60 -10.10 11.70
N VAL A 253 9.40 -9.92 12.27
CA VAL A 253 8.81 -8.60 12.47
C VAL A 253 9.65 -7.79 13.44
N ARG A 254 10.08 -6.61 13.01
CA ARG A 254 10.82 -5.61 13.77
C ARG A 254 9.92 -4.50 14.30
N THR A 255 8.87 -4.16 13.57
CA THR A 255 7.88 -3.16 13.99
C THR A 255 6.50 -3.79 14.03
N LEU A 256 5.92 -3.86 15.23
CA LEU A 256 4.54 -4.25 15.44
C LEU A 256 3.72 -3.03 15.89
N VAL A 257 2.65 -2.76 15.17
CA VAL A 257 1.59 -1.84 15.60
C VAL A 257 0.34 -2.66 15.87
N SER A 258 -0.12 -2.65 17.10
CA SER A 258 -1.36 -3.30 17.50
C SER A 258 -2.08 -2.41 18.48
N GLU A 259 -2.72 -1.38 17.94
CA GLU A 259 -3.45 -0.40 18.73
C GLU A 259 -4.95 -0.69 18.70
N ASN A 260 -5.63 -0.41 19.82
CA ASN A 260 -7.09 -0.43 19.92
C ASN A 260 -7.74 -1.73 19.39
N LEU A 261 -7.20 -2.88 19.80
CA LEU A 261 -7.78 -4.19 19.45
C LEU A 261 -9.17 -4.34 20.08
N ASN A 262 -10.12 -4.80 19.28
CA ASN A 262 -11.43 -5.20 19.78
C ASN A 262 -11.41 -6.69 20.17
N ALA A 263 -10.68 -6.99 21.25
CA ALA A 263 -10.52 -8.31 21.85
C ALA A 263 -10.24 -8.19 23.35
N ASP A 264 -10.37 -9.27 24.12
CA ASP A 264 -9.91 -9.27 25.52
C ASP A 264 -8.37 -9.37 25.56
N PHE A 265 -7.72 -8.20 25.53
CA PHE A 265 -6.26 -8.12 25.49
C PHE A 265 -5.58 -8.69 26.74
N ASN A 266 -6.29 -8.79 27.87
CA ASN A 266 -5.75 -9.42 29.09
C ASN A 266 -5.47 -10.90 28.91
N TYR A 267 -6.26 -11.57 28.07
CA TYR A 267 -6.03 -12.98 27.75
C TYR A 267 -4.73 -13.17 26.94
N ILE A 268 -4.42 -12.19 26.08
CA ILE A 268 -3.34 -12.28 25.09
C ILE A 268 -2.02 -11.76 25.65
N ILE A 269 -2.05 -10.77 26.56
CA ILE A 269 -0.87 -10.01 26.98
C ILE A 269 0.17 -10.86 27.71
N GLU A 270 -0.25 -11.86 28.50
CA GLU A 270 0.68 -12.75 29.20
C GLU A 270 1.49 -13.59 28.20
N ILE A 271 0.79 -14.27 27.29
CA ILE A 271 1.40 -15.09 26.23
C ILE A 271 2.25 -14.24 25.29
N PHE A 272 1.81 -13.03 24.98
CA PHE A 272 2.59 -12.09 24.21
C PHE A 272 3.87 -11.68 24.96
N GLY A 273 3.78 -11.40 26.26
CA GLY A 273 4.91 -11.08 27.11
C GLY A 273 5.96 -12.20 27.17
N GLU A 274 5.52 -13.46 27.27
CA GLU A 274 6.41 -14.63 27.20
C GLU A 274 7.13 -14.73 25.84
N ALA A 275 6.39 -14.58 24.74
CA ALA A 275 6.97 -14.59 23.40
C ALA A 275 8.00 -13.45 23.22
N LEU A 276 7.66 -12.24 23.68
CA LEU A 276 8.56 -11.09 23.66
C LEU A 276 9.81 -11.29 24.52
N GLY A 277 9.71 -12.03 25.63
CA GLY A 277 10.85 -12.32 26.51
C GLY A 277 12.01 -13.05 25.83
N VAL A 278 11.73 -13.77 24.73
CA VAL A 278 12.74 -14.43 23.89
C VAL A 278 12.93 -13.75 22.53
N ASN A 279 12.20 -12.68 22.24
CA ASN A 279 12.33 -11.95 20.98
C ASN A 279 13.57 -11.05 21.00
N THR A 280 14.40 -11.15 19.96
CA THR A 280 15.65 -10.38 19.83
C THR A 280 15.64 -9.41 18.65
N LYS A 281 14.55 -9.33 17.90
CA LYS A 281 14.45 -8.55 16.65
C LYS A 281 13.45 -7.41 16.69
N LEU A 282 12.50 -7.43 17.62
CA LEU A 282 11.50 -6.37 17.73
C LEU A 282 12.17 -5.08 18.20
N GLU A 283 12.10 -4.06 17.36
CA GLU A 283 12.69 -2.73 17.55
C GLU A 283 11.60 -1.68 17.84
N GLY A 284 10.40 -1.86 17.29
CA GLY A 284 9.25 -0.98 17.45
C GLY A 284 8.01 -1.76 17.89
N LEU A 285 7.38 -1.28 18.96
CA LEU A 285 6.13 -1.84 19.49
C LEU A 285 5.19 -0.71 19.87
N SER A 286 3.98 -0.72 19.31
CA SER A 286 2.89 0.16 19.76
C SER A 286 1.67 -0.65 20.15
N LEU A 287 1.23 -0.47 21.40
CA LEU A 287 0.08 -1.14 22.02
C LEU A 287 -0.96 -0.15 22.55
N LYS A 288 -1.01 1.06 21.99
CA LYS A 288 -1.87 2.14 22.48
C LYS A 288 -3.34 1.73 22.44
N GLU A 289 -4.11 2.27 23.39
CA GLU A 289 -5.58 2.15 23.43
C GLU A 289 -6.11 0.71 23.59
N ASN A 290 -5.26 -0.29 23.83
CA ASN A 290 -5.73 -1.62 24.23
C ASN A 290 -6.27 -1.59 25.66
N LYS A 291 -7.46 -2.14 25.86
CA LYS A 291 -8.12 -2.17 27.16
C LYS A 291 -7.55 -3.30 28.02
N LEU A 292 -6.81 -2.93 29.07
CA LEU A 292 -6.45 -3.84 30.16
C LEU A 292 -7.54 -3.75 31.25
N LYS A 293 -7.98 -4.89 31.77
CA LYS A 293 -8.86 -4.93 32.94
C LYS A 293 -8.01 -4.49 34.15
N GLN A 294 -8.54 -3.54 34.91
CA GLN A 294 -7.95 -3.09 36.17
C GLN A 294 -8.27 -4.04 37.31
#